data_AF-A0A6N8L3F6-F1
#
_entry.id   AF-A0A6N8L3F6-F1
#
_cell.length_a   1.000
_cell.length_b   1.000
_cell.length_c   1.000
_cell.angle_alpha   90.00
_cell.angle_beta   90.00
_cell.angle_gamma   90.00
#
_symmetry.space_group_name_H-M   'P 1'
#
loop_
_entity.id
_entity.type
_entity.pdbx_description
1 polymer ?
#
loop_
_entity_poly.entity_id
_entity_poly.type
_entity_poly.pdbx_seq_one_letter_code
_entity_poly.pdbx_strand_id
1 'polypeptide(L)'
;MARKRKFGFGINSLINWGASVVIIGLMFKILYLPGGEWMIGIGLAVEAVLFFIMGFLSAEQDVDWTRVYPELDEDYRGELPTRSTSQAVALPAAVGNTAALDKLLQDAKIDENLIGNLGDGLRTFGDKVAAISKVADTATATNQFADKLNAAATGASQLSHAFERAAADLQTFNESATDMQQFKEQVNTFNKNLSSLNAIYGNMLSAMNPNAGNRS
;
A
#
# COMPACT_ATOMS: atom_id res chain seq x y z
N MET A 1 50.66 3.74 -36.14
CA MET A 1 50.36 2.95 -34.91
C MET A 1 48.91 3.18 -34.52
N ALA A 2 48.07 2.14 -34.58
CA ALA A 2 46.63 2.26 -34.33
C ALA A 2 46.36 2.37 -32.81
N ARG A 3 45.75 3.49 -32.39
CA ARG A 3 45.26 3.69 -31.02
C ARG A 3 44.03 2.78 -30.83
N LYS A 4 44.22 1.62 -30.17
CA LYS A 4 43.10 0.83 -29.64
C LYS A 4 42.33 1.72 -28.66
N ARG A 5 41.14 2.20 -29.07
CA ARG A 5 40.16 2.77 -28.14
C ARG A 5 39.72 1.66 -27.20
N LYS A 6 40.25 1.63 -25.98
CA LYS A 6 39.68 0.81 -24.90
C LYS A 6 38.29 1.37 -24.65
N PHE A 7 37.27 0.57 -24.92
CA PHE A 7 35.88 0.87 -24.61
C PHE A 7 35.79 0.90 -23.07
N GLY A 8 36.01 2.07 -22.48
CA GLY A 8 35.87 2.28 -21.06
C GLY A 8 34.38 2.25 -20.76
N PHE A 9 33.89 1.10 -20.30
CA PHE A 9 32.59 1.05 -19.67
C PHE A 9 32.69 1.86 -18.38
N GLY A 10 32.39 3.15 -18.46
CA GLY A 10 32.57 4.09 -17.37
C GLY A 10 31.56 3.83 -16.27
N ILE A 11 31.93 4.17 -15.03
CA ILE A 11 31.06 4.16 -13.85
C ILE A 11 29.70 4.82 -14.19
N ASN A 12 29.72 5.93 -14.94
CA ASN A 12 28.54 6.65 -15.40
C ASN A 12 27.59 5.84 -16.29
N SER A 13 28.10 4.92 -17.11
CA SER A 13 27.25 4.04 -17.94
C SER A 13 26.51 3.01 -17.10
N LEU A 14 27.13 2.54 -16.02
CA LEU A 14 26.55 1.58 -15.09
C LEU A 14 25.42 2.22 -14.27
N ILE A 15 25.64 3.45 -13.80
CA ILE A 15 24.61 4.27 -13.11
C ILE A 15 23.42 4.55 -14.02
N ASN A 16 23.68 4.97 -15.27
CA ASN A 16 22.59 5.27 -16.21
C ASN A 16 21.76 4.01 -16.57
N TRP A 17 22.37 2.83 -16.61
CA TRP A 17 21.65 1.58 -16.82
C TRP A 17 20.79 1.19 -15.63
N GLY A 18 21.32 1.31 -14.41
CA GLY A 18 20.54 1.13 -13.19
C GLY A 18 19.31 2.02 -13.12
N ALA A 19 19.52 3.33 -13.25
CA ALA A 19 18.47 4.33 -13.25
C ALA A 19 17.39 4.06 -14.30
N SER A 20 17.77 3.57 -15.49
CA SER A 20 16.79 3.25 -16.54
C SER A 20 15.81 2.14 -16.14
N VAL A 21 16.30 1.10 -15.44
CA VAL A 21 15.47 -0.01 -14.99
C VAL A 21 14.54 0.43 -13.85
N VAL A 22 15.02 1.30 -12.95
CA VAL A 22 14.20 1.92 -11.90
C VAL A 22 13.10 2.79 -12.49
N ILE A 23 13.41 3.63 -13.48
CA ILE A 23 12.44 4.51 -14.14
C ILE A 23 11.33 3.69 -14.81
N ILE A 24 11.68 2.58 -15.48
CA ILE A 24 10.69 1.67 -16.08
C ILE A 24 9.81 1.03 -14.99
N GLY A 25 10.38 0.63 -13.85
CA GLY A 25 9.62 0.10 -12.72
C GLY A 25 8.66 1.12 -12.10
N LEU A 26 9.11 2.37 -11.94
CA LEU A 26 8.27 3.47 -11.48
C LEU A 26 7.13 3.76 -12.46
N MET A 27 7.43 3.76 -13.76
CA MET A 27 6.43 3.95 -14.80
C MET A 27 5.32 2.90 -14.72
N PHE A 28 5.66 1.63 -14.51
CA PHE A 28 4.66 0.56 -14.34
C PHE A 28 3.80 0.75 -13.08
N LYS A 29 4.41 1.22 -11.98
CA LYS A 29 3.68 1.51 -10.73
C LYS A 29 2.71 2.69 -10.89
N ILE A 30 3.12 3.76 -11.58
CA ILE A 30 2.28 4.96 -11.79
C ILE A 30 1.15 4.70 -12.80
N LEU A 31 1.41 3.89 -13.83
CA LEU A 31 0.42 3.54 -14.86
C LEU A 31 -0.53 2.40 -14.44
N TYR A 32 -0.41 1.87 -13.22
CA TYR A 32 -1.20 0.73 -12.73
C TYR A 32 -1.17 -0.49 -13.66
N LEU A 33 -0.02 -0.72 -14.30
CA LEU A 33 0.16 -1.87 -15.19
C LEU A 33 0.22 -3.17 -14.38
N PRO A 34 -0.35 -4.28 -14.89
CA PRO A 34 -0.31 -5.57 -14.21
C PRO A 34 1.15 -5.98 -13.97
N GLY A 35 1.48 -6.30 -12.71
CA GLY A 35 2.86 -6.63 -12.31
C GLY A 35 3.74 -5.43 -11.94
N GLY A 36 3.19 -4.21 -11.82
CA GLY A 36 3.96 -3.03 -11.44
C GLY A 36 4.67 -3.12 -10.08
N GLU A 37 4.11 -3.86 -9.13
CA GLU A 37 4.77 -4.13 -7.83
C GLU A 37 6.03 -4.99 -7.96
N TRP A 38 6.01 -5.97 -8.88
CA TRP A 38 7.17 -6.80 -9.17
C TRP A 38 8.22 -6.01 -9.96
N MET A 39 7.79 -5.17 -10.92
CA MET A 39 8.70 -4.37 -11.74
C MET A 39 9.43 -3.30 -10.92
N ILE A 40 8.75 -2.57 -10.03
CA ILE A 40 9.42 -1.61 -9.12
C ILE A 40 10.36 -2.33 -8.16
N GLY A 41 9.98 -3.52 -7.66
CA GLY A 41 10.82 -4.33 -6.80
C GLY A 41 12.13 -4.73 -7.49
N ILE A 42 12.05 -5.16 -8.75
CA ILE A 42 13.24 -5.48 -9.56
C ILE A 42 14.10 -4.24 -9.80
N GLY A 43 13.50 -3.10 -10.15
CA GLY A 43 14.23 -1.84 -10.33
C GLY A 43 15.02 -1.43 -9.10
N LEU A 44 14.37 -1.41 -7.94
CA LEU A 44 15.03 -1.06 -6.67
C LEU A 44 16.09 -2.08 -6.24
N ALA A 45 15.89 -3.37 -6.54
CA ALA A 45 16.87 -4.40 -6.25
C ALA A 45 18.14 -4.26 -7.12
N VAL A 46 17.99 -3.94 -8.41
CA VAL A 46 19.12 -3.63 -9.30
C VAL A 46 19.91 -2.45 -8.73
N GLU A 47 19.22 -1.39 -8.30
CA GLU A 47 19.89 -0.20 -7.77
C GLU A 47 20.58 -0.42 -6.44
N ALA A 48 20.00 -1.22 -5.55
CA ALA A 48 20.67 -1.64 -4.32
C ALA A 48 21.97 -2.38 -4.59
N VAL A 49 22.01 -3.27 -5.60
CA VAL A 49 23.21 -4.01 -6.00
C VAL A 49 24.25 -3.07 -6.62
N LEU A 50 23.83 -2.12 -7.45
CA LEU A 50 24.74 -1.15 -8.06
C LEU A 50 25.37 -0.21 -7.03
N PHE A 51 24.59 0.31 -6.08
CA PHE A 51 25.12 1.10 -4.97
C PHE A 51 26.05 0.29 -4.07
N PHE A 52 25.73 -0.99 -3.83
CA PHE A 52 26.58 -1.87 -3.04
C PHE A 52 27.96 -2.08 -3.71
N ILE A 53 27.98 -2.36 -5.02
CA ILE A 53 29.23 -2.51 -5.77
C ILE A 53 29.99 -1.18 -5.86
N MET A 54 29.28 -0.07 -6.08
CA MET A 54 29.87 1.26 -6.17
C MET A 54 30.44 1.73 -4.83
N GLY A 55 29.89 1.30 -3.70
CA GLY A 55 30.45 1.58 -2.37
C GLY A 55 31.89 1.10 -2.18
N PHE A 56 32.34 0.13 -3.00
CA PHE A 56 33.72 -0.35 -3.01
C PHE A 56 34.61 0.32 -4.07
N LEU A 57 34.05 1.14 -4.97
CA LEU A 57 34.80 1.94 -5.94
C LEU A 57 34.87 3.38 -5.42
N SER A 58 36.08 3.84 -5.07
CA SER A 58 36.33 5.18 -4.53
C SER A 58 35.61 6.29 -5.30
N ALA A 59 35.00 7.22 -4.56
CA ALA A 59 34.34 8.41 -5.08
C ALA A 59 35.25 9.17 -6.04
N GLU A 60 34.67 9.68 -7.13
CA GLU A 60 35.36 10.41 -8.18
C GLU A 60 36.10 11.62 -7.57
N GLN A 61 37.38 11.81 -7.93
CA GLN A 61 38.21 12.88 -7.40
C GLN A 61 37.53 14.24 -7.57
N ASP A 62 37.41 15.00 -6.48
CA ASP A 62 36.92 16.37 -6.51
C ASP A 62 37.73 17.19 -7.52
N VAL A 63 37.01 18.00 -8.29
CA VAL A 63 37.60 18.87 -9.30
C VAL A 63 38.54 19.85 -8.62
N ASP A 64 39.81 19.84 -9.02
CA ASP A 64 40.86 20.71 -8.47
C ASP A 64 40.64 22.18 -8.89
N TRP A 65 39.78 22.87 -8.12
CA TRP A 65 39.41 24.28 -8.33
C TRP A 65 40.59 25.23 -8.19
N THR A 66 41.65 24.80 -7.50
CA THR A 66 42.91 25.53 -7.30
C THR A 66 43.63 25.82 -8.62
N ARG A 67 43.36 25.02 -9.66
CA ARG A 67 43.86 25.28 -11.02
C ARG A 67 43.27 26.54 -11.66
N VAL A 68 42.05 26.92 -11.26
CA VAL A 68 41.32 28.08 -11.83
C VAL A 68 41.33 29.27 -10.86
N TYR A 69 41.32 29.01 -9.56
CA TYR A 69 41.36 30.01 -8.50
C TYR A 69 42.46 29.66 -7.49
N PRO A 70 43.72 30.06 -7.74
CA PRO A 70 44.86 29.75 -6.87
C PRO A 70 44.74 30.39 -5.47
N GLU A 71 43.80 31.34 -5.30
CA GLU A 71 43.44 31.97 -4.03
C GLU A 71 42.69 31.06 -3.04
N LEU A 72 42.22 29.89 -3.49
CA LEU A 72 41.58 28.87 -2.65
C LEU A 72 42.58 27.81 -2.11
N ASP A 73 43.86 27.90 -2.48
CA ASP A 73 44.91 27.00 -2.00
C ASP A 73 45.26 27.32 -0.53
N GLU A 74 45.36 26.30 0.33
CA GLU A 74 45.73 26.46 1.75
C GLU A 74 47.16 26.99 1.91
N ASP A 75 48.04 26.75 0.93
CA ASP A 75 49.42 27.23 0.90
C ASP A 75 49.61 28.53 0.08
N TYR A 76 48.52 29.23 -0.28
CA TYR A 76 48.60 30.48 -1.03
C TYR A 76 49.32 31.58 -0.23
N ARG A 77 50.54 31.93 -0.67
CA ARG A 77 51.40 32.97 -0.06
C ARG A 77 51.40 34.31 -0.81
N GLY A 78 50.41 34.53 -1.68
CA GLY A 78 50.18 35.84 -2.30
C GLY A 78 49.45 36.80 -1.36
N GLU A 79 49.40 38.08 -1.71
CA GLU A 79 48.57 39.05 -0.97
C GLU A 79 47.10 38.67 -1.16
N LEU A 80 46.51 38.05 -0.13
CA LEU A 80 45.06 37.98 0.03
C LEU A 80 44.51 39.41 -0.09
N PRO A 81 43.33 39.66 -0.68
CA PRO A 81 42.77 41.00 -0.72
C PRO A 81 42.54 41.49 0.72
N THR A 82 43.53 42.16 1.29
CA THR A 82 43.35 43.00 2.46
C THR A 82 42.36 44.05 2.02
N ARG A 83 41.14 44.01 2.58
CA ARG A 83 40.21 45.14 2.56
C ARG A 83 41.02 46.35 3.02
N SER A 84 41.48 47.12 2.04
CA SER A 84 42.22 48.34 2.28
C SER A 84 41.22 49.26 2.95
N THR A 85 41.43 49.55 4.22
CA THR A 85 40.92 50.76 4.85
C THR A 85 41.62 51.93 4.16
N SER A 86 41.13 52.28 2.97
CA SER A 86 41.53 53.52 2.30
C SER A 86 41.10 54.69 3.20
N GLN A 87 42.08 55.54 3.50
CA GLN A 87 41.90 56.90 3.99
C GLN A 87 40.64 57.55 3.39
N ALA A 88 39.89 58.23 4.25
CA ALA A 88 38.62 58.88 3.96
C ALA A 88 38.67 59.74 2.69
N VAL A 89 38.20 59.16 1.58
CA VAL A 89 37.48 59.92 0.57
C VAL A 89 36.04 59.91 1.04
N ALA A 90 35.42 61.08 1.19
CA ALA A 90 34.05 61.21 1.62
C ALA A 90 33.14 60.27 0.81
N LEU A 91 32.74 59.17 1.42
CA LEU A 91 31.73 58.25 0.92
C LEU A 91 30.40 59.03 0.87
N PRO A 92 29.68 59.08 -0.26
CA PRO A 92 28.25 59.25 -0.18
C PRO A 92 27.71 58.07 0.62
N ALA A 93 26.83 58.39 1.57
CA ALA A 93 26.26 57.54 2.60
C ALA A 93 26.11 56.05 2.23
N ALA A 94 26.38 55.20 3.23
CA ALA A 94 26.06 53.78 3.22
C ALA A 94 24.66 53.52 2.64
N VAL A 95 24.62 53.02 1.41
CA VAL A 95 23.44 52.42 0.80
C VAL A 95 23.28 51.08 1.52
N GLY A 96 22.56 51.09 2.64
CA GLY A 96 22.27 49.90 3.43
C GLY A 96 21.67 48.79 2.56
N ASN A 97 21.75 47.54 3.00
CA ASN A 97 21.18 46.39 2.27
C ASN A 97 19.70 46.59 1.87
N THR A 98 18.98 47.48 2.55
CA THR A 98 17.66 47.97 2.17
C THR A 98 17.65 48.72 0.84
N ALA A 99 18.67 49.50 0.50
CA ALA A 99 18.73 50.27 -0.73
C ALA A 99 19.30 49.48 -1.93
N ALA A 100 20.04 48.39 -1.71
CA ALA A 100 20.28 47.39 -2.77
C ALA A 100 19.00 46.61 -3.09
N LEU A 101 18.20 46.27 -2.08
CA LEU A 101 16.89 45.65 -2.25
C LEU A 101 15.88 46.64 -2.88
N ASP A 102 15.89 47.91 -2.47
CA ASP A 102 15.06 48.99 -3.02
C ASP A 102 15.42 49.25 -4.49
N LYS A 103 16.72 49.23 -4.83
CA LYS A 103 17.18 49.30 -6.22
C LYS A 103 16.72 48.10 -7.05
N LEU A 104 16.69 46.89 -6.47
CA LEU A 104 16.15 45.70 -7.14
C LEU A 104 14.61 45.75 -7.29
N LEU A 105 13.89 46.25 -6.29
CA LEU A 105 12.44 46.48 -6.33
C LEU A 105 12.07 47.55 -7.38
N GLN A 106 12.92 48.58 -7.50
CA GLN A 106 12.77 49.69 -8.44
C GLN A 106 13.16 49.29 -9.87
N ASP A 107 14.23 48.50 -10.07
CA ASP A 107 14.62 47.93 -11.38
C ASP A 107 13.62 46.88 -11.88
N ALA A 108 13.10 46.04 -10.97
CA ALA A 108 12.10 45.03 -11.29
C ALA A 108 10.69 45.63 -11.54
N LYS A 109 10.52 46.96 -11.41
CA LYS A 109 9.25 47.67 -11.54
C LYS A 109 8.12 46.96 -10.78
N ILE A 110 8.34 46.68 -9.50
CA ILE A 110 7.30 46.19 -8.62
C ILE A 110 6.34 47.37 -8.37
N ASP A 111 5.41 47.56 -9.30
CA ASP A 111 4.34 48.54 -9.24
C ASP A 111 3.29 48.10 -8.19
N GLU A 112 2.56 49.04 -7.60
CA GLU A 112 1.51 48.76 -6.61
C GLU A 112 0.44 47.79 -7.16
N ASN A 113 0.20 47.85 -8.47
CA ASN A 113 -0.66 46.91 -9.17
C ASN A 113 -0.08 45.48 -9.24
N LEU A 114 1.24 45.28 -9.31
CA LEU A 114 1.84 43.94 -9.30
C LEU A 114 1.72 43.26 -7.93
N ILE A 115 1.86 44.01 -6.84
CA ILE A 115 1.69 43.49 -5.49
C ILE A 115 0.23 43.08 -5.27
N GLY A 116 -0.73 43.91 -5.72
CA GLY A 116 -2.16 43.58 -5.71
C GLY A 116 -2.46 42.31 -6.51
N ASN A 117 -1.98 42.24 -7.76
CA ASN A 117 -2.18 41.09 -8.63
C ASN A 117 -1.53 39.80 -8.09
N LEU A 118 -0.37 39.90 -7.43
CA LEU A 118 0.30 38.77 -6.78
C LEU A 118 -0.49 38.28 -5.56
N GLY A 119 -1.01 39.21 -4.76
CA GLY A 119 -1.88 38.90 -3.62
C GLY A 119 -3.17 38.20 -4.06
N ASP A 120 -3.83 38.72 -5.10
CA ASP A 120 -5.01 38.08 -5.68
C ASP A 120 -4.68 36.73 -6.33
N GLY A 121 -3.49 36.59 -6.95
CA GLY A 121 -2.99 35.32 -7.47
C GLY A 121 -2.76 34.27 -6.37
N LEU A 122 -2.12 34.66 -5.26
CA LEU A 122 -1.90 33.78 -4.10
C LEU A 122 -3.21 33.40 -3.42
N ARG A 123 -4.16 34.32 -3.29
CA ARG A 123 -5.49 34.04 -2.76
C ARG A 123 -6.25 33.08 -3.66
N THR A 124 -6.29 33.36 -4.97
CA THR A 124 -6.93 32.50 -5.98
C THR A 124 -6.29 31.10 -6.01
N PHE A 125 -4.97 31.03 -5.87
CA PHE A 125 -4.25 29.76 -5.78
C PHE A 125 -4.64 28.99 -4.50
N GLY A 126 -4.67 29.66 -3.35
CA GLY A 126 -5.12 29.09 -2.09
C GLY A 126 -6.54 28.53 -2.17
N ASP A 127 -7.47 29.30 -2.75
CA ASP A 127 -8.86 28.90 -2.95
C ASP A 127 -8.98 27.66 -3.87
N LYS A 128 -8.18 27.61 -4.95
CA LYS A 128 -8.12 26.45 -5.85
C LYS A 128 -7.55 25.21 -5.16
N VAL A 129 -6.51 25.35 -4.35
CA VAL A 129 -5.92 24.24 -3.58
C VAL A 129 -6.92 23.73 -2.53
N ALA A 130 -7.65 24.61 -1.84
CA ALA A 130 -8.71 24.22 -0.92
C ALA A 130 -9.85 23.47 -1.63
N ALA A 131 -10.23 23.90 -2.82
CA ALA A 131 -11.20 23.19 -3.65
C ALA A 131 -10.70 21.81 -4.09
N ILE A 132 -9.43 21.68 -4.48
CA ILE A 132 -8.80 20.39 -4.81
C ILE A 132 -8.81 19.45 -3.59
N SER A 133 -8.45 19.96 -2.40
CA SER A 133 -8.50 19.18 -1.15
C SER A 133 -9.90 18.64 -0.90
N LYS A 134 -10.92 19.50 -1.05
CA LYS A 134 -12.32 19.10 -0.84
C LYS A 134 -12.80 18.07 -1.86
N VAL A 135 -12.34 18.15 -3.12
CA VAL A 135 -12.62 17.16 -4.16
C VAL A 135 -11.93 15.82 -3.86
N ALA A 136 -10.71 15.85 -3.33
CA ALA A 136 -10.02 14.63 -2.91
C ALA A 136 -10.74 13.94 -1.74
N ASP A 137 -11.25 14.72 -0.78
CA ASP A 137 -12.06 14.21 0.33
C ASP A 137 -13.38 13.60 -0.16
N THR A 138 -14.08 14.26 -1.08
CA THR A 138 -15.33 13.72 -1.65
C THR A 138 -15.10 12.50 -2.52
N ALA A 139 -14.01 12.46 -3.31
CA ALA A 139 -13.64 11.27 -4.08
C ALA A 139 -13.36 10.07 -3.17
N THR A 140 -12.71 10.29 -2.03
CA THR A 140 -12.49 9.25 -1.02
C THR A 140 -13.83 8.76 -0.43
N ALA A 141 -14.76 9.67 -0.11
CA ALA A 141 -16.09 9.30 0.36
C ALA A 141 -16.90 8.51 -0.69
N THR A 142 -16.77 8.83 -1.99
CA THR A 142 -17.41 8.09 -3.08
C THR A 142 -16.86 6.66 -3.20
N ASN A 143 -15.54 6.49 -3.11
CA ASN A 143 -14.94 5.15 -3.09
C ASN A 143 -15.43 4.34 -1.89
N GLN A 144 -15.44 4.93 -0.69
CA GLN A 144 -15.98 4.28 0.51
C GLN A 144 -17.47 3.93 0.39
N PHE A 145 -18.26 4.77 -0.28
CA PHE A 145 -19.67 4.49 -0.54
C PHE A 145 -19.85 3.32 -1.51
N ALA A 146 -19.06 3.27 -2.60
CA ALA A 146 -19.05 2.15 -3.53
C ALA A 146 -18.66 0.84 -2.84
N ASP A 147 -17.64 0.87 -1.97
CA ASP A 147 -17.21 -0.28 -1.18
C ASP A 147 -18.32 -0.76 -0.22
N LYS A 148 -18.98 0.17 0.48
CA LYS A 148 -20.10 -0.18 1.38
C LYS A 148 -21.31 -0.71 0.61
N LEU A 149 -21.60 -0.20 -0.58
CA LEU A 149 -22.66 -0.73 -1.44
C LEU A 149 -22.34 -2.15 -1.92
N ASN A 150 -21.11 -2.41 -2.34
CA ASN A 150 -20.67 -3.75 -2.72
C ASN A 150 -20.75 -4.72 -1.53
N ALA A 151 -20.25 -4.32 -0.35
CA ALA A 151 -20.34 -5.11 0.87
C ALA A 151 -21.80 -5.39 1.27
N ALA A 152 -22.69 -4.40 1.14
CA ALA A 152 -24.12 -4.56 1.39
C ALA A 152 -24.77 -5.53 0.40
N ALA A 153 -24.43 -5.46 -0.88
CA ALA A 153 -24.93 -6.37 -1.91
C ALA A 153 -24.49 -7.81 -1.64
N THR A 154 -23.22 -8.02 -1.26
CA THR A 154 -22.73 -9.34 -0.82
C THR A 154 -23.45 -9.82 0.43
N GLY A 155 -23.62 -8.97 1.44
CA GLY A 155 -24.36 -9.29 2.66
C GLY A 155 -25.81 -9.70 2.40
N ALA A 156 -26.49 -9.00 1.49
CA ALA A 156 -27.85 -9.33 1.06
C ALA A 156 -27.91 -10.71 0.39
N SER A 157 -26.98 -11.00 -0.53
CA SER A 157 -26.88 -12.34 -1.16
C SER A 157 -26.59 -13.44 -0.12
N GLN A 158 -25.70 -13.18 0.84
CA GLN A 158 -25.38 -14.11 1.91
C GLN A 158 -26.61 -14.41 2.77
N LEU A 159 -27.42 -13.38 3.06
CA LEU A 159 -28.66 -13.50 3.81
C LEU A 159 -29.70 -14.32 3.03
N SER A 160 -29.86 -14.08 1.73
CA SER A 160 -30.73 -14.90 0.87
C SER A 160 -30.33 -16.39 0.91
N HIS A 161 -29.03 -16.69 0.79
CA HIS A 161 -28.56 -18.07 0.89
C HIS A 161 -28.72 -18.67 2.30
N ALA A 162 -28.61 -17.86 3.35
CA ALA A 162 -28.88 -18.32 4.71
C ALA A 162 -30.37 -18.67 4.89
N PHE A 163 -31.28 -17.88 4.30
CA PHE A 163 -32.70 -18.18 4.29
C PHE A 163 -33.04 -19.43 3.48
N GLU A 164 -32.44 -19.64 2.30
CA GLU A 164 -32.61 -20.88 1.53
C GLU A 164 -32.15 -22.10 2.31
N ARG A 165 -30.97 -22.03 2.94
CA ARG A 165 -30.46 -23.11 3.80
C ARG A 165 -31.37 -23.36 5.00
N ALA A 166 -31.79 -22.31 5.70
CA ALA A 166 -32.70 -22.44 6.83
C ALA A 166 -34.04 -23.08 6.42
N ALA A 167 -34.57 -22.74 5.24
CA ALA A 167 -35.78 -23.36 4.70
C ALA A 167 -35.57 -24.85 4.37
N ALA A 168 -34.44 -25.20 3.77
CA ALA A 168 -34.07 -26.59 3.47
C ALA A 168 -33.86 -27.42 4.75
N ASP A 169 -33.22 -26.84 5.77
CA ASP A 169 -33.03 -27.47 7.08
C ASP A 169 -34.39 -27.71 7.77
N LEU A 170 -35.33 -26.76 7.67
CA LEU A 170 -36.67 -26.91 8.22
C LEU A 170 -37.45 -28.05 7.54
N GLN A 171 -37.31 -28.18 6.22
CA GLN A 171 -37.90 -29.29 5.46
C GLN A 171 -37.31 -30.63 5.90
N THR A 172 -35.97 -30.71 6.00
CA THR A 172 -35.25 -31.90 6.47
C THR A 172 -35.66 -32.27 7.90
N PHE A 173 -35.89 -31.28 8.76
CA PHE A 173 -36.36 -31.50 10.12
C PHE A 173 -37.77 -32.10 10.17
N ASN A 174 -38.69 -31.63 9.31
CA ASN A 174 -40.04 -32.21 9.21
C ASN A 174 -40.02 -33.66 8.73
N GLU A 175 -39.16 -33.97 7.75
CA GLU A 175 -38.95 -35.35 7.28
C GLU A 175 -38.36 -36.22 8.40
N SER A 176 -37.34 -35.74 9.10
CA SER A 176 -36.75 -36.43 10.25
C SER A 176 -37.74 -36.67 11.38
N ALA A 177 -38.65 -35.72 11.65
CA ALA A 177 -39.71 -35.88 12.64
C ALA A 177 -40.69 -36.99 12.26
N THR A 178 -40.98 -37.14 10.95
CA THR A 178 -41.81 -38.22 10.42
C THR A 178 -41.11 -39.58 10.57
N ASP A 179 -39.83 -39.66 10.22
CA ASP A 179 -39.02 -40.88 10.40
C ASP A 179 -38.93 -41.29 11.87
N MET A 180 -38.85 -40.33 12.79
CA MET A 180 -38.83 -40.61 14.22
C MET A 180 -40.16 -41.19 14.73
N GLN A 181 -41.30 -40.79 14.15
CA GLN A 181 -42.60 -41.41 14.43
C GLN A 181 -42.64 -42.86 13.92
N GLN A 182 -42.19 -43.11 12.69
CA GLN A 182 -42.12 -44.46 12.14
C GLN A 182 -41.19 -45.35 12.96
N PHE A 183 -40.03 -44.85 13.37
CA PHE A 183 -39.11 -45.55 14.24
C PHE A 183 -39.76 -45.92 15.58
N LYS A 184 -40.52 -44.99 16.20
CA LYS A 184 -41.28 -45.28 17.42
C LYS A 184 -42.31 -46.40 17.22
N GLU A 185 -42.98 -46.43 16.07
CA GLU A 185 -43.91 -47.51 15.71
C GLU A 185 -43.20 -48.85 15.51
N GLN A 186 -42.06 -48.86 14.83
CA GLN A 186 -41.24 -50.05 14.63
C GLN A 186 -40.72 -50.60 15.98
N VAL A 187 -40.24 -49.73 16.86
CA VAL A 187 -39.79 -50.12 18.21
C VAL A 187 -40.94 -50.67 19.04
N ASN A 188 -42.13 -50.05 18.98
CA ASN A 188 -43.32 -50.58 19.65
C ASN A 188 -43.71 -51.97 19.13
N THR A 189 -43.63 -52.17 17.81
CA THR A 189 -43.93 -53.47 17.18
C THR A 189 -42.89 -54.52 17.57
N PHE A 190 -41.61 -54.17 17.57
CA PHE A 190 -40.54 -55.02 18.05
C PHE A 190 -40.74 -55.43 19.52
N ASN A 191 -41.09 -54.49 20.42
CA ASN A 191 -41.41 -54.79 21.81
C ASN A 191 -42.62 -55.72 21.95
N LYS A 192 -43.68 -55.53 21.15
CA LYS A 192 -44.84 -56.44 21.11
C LYS A 192 -44.43 -57.85 20.68
N ASN A 193 -43.59 -57.97 19.66
CA ASN A 193 -43.09 -59.25 19.17
C ASN A 193 -42.21 -59.95 20.22
N LEU A 194 -41.33 -59.22 20.90
CA LEU A 194 -40.55 -59.74 22.03
C LEU A 194 -41.43 -60.22 23.18
N SER A 195 -42.45 -59.44 23.54
CA SER A 195 -43.43 -59.83 24.57
C SER A 195 -44.19 -61.10 24.17
N SER A 196 -44.62 -61.19 22.91
CA SER A 196 -45.29 -62.38 22.37
C SER A 196 -44.38 -63.61 22.37
N LEU A 197 -43.11 -63.47 21.96
CA LEU A 197 -42.11 -64.54 22.04
C LEU A 197 -41.91 -65.00 23.48
N ASN A 198 -41.75 -64.06 24.41
CA ASN A 198 -41.57 -64.38 25.83
C ASN A 198 -42.80 -65.08 26.41
N ALA A 199 -44.01 -64.70 25.98
CA ALA A 199 -45.25 -65.37 26.35
C ALA A 199 -45.36 -66.80 25.77
N ILE A 200 -44.90 -67.04 24.54
CA ILE A 200 -44.85 -68.40 23.97
C ILE A 200 -43.85 -69.27 24.72
N TYR A 201 -42.66 -68.75 25.04
CA TYR A 201 -41.69 -69.49 25.84
C TYR A 201 -42.23 -69.80 27.24
N GLY A 202 -42.91 -68.85 27.90
CA GLY A 202 -43.56 -69.08 29.19
C GLY A 202 -44.68 -70.13 29.11
N ASN A 203 -45.52 -70.07 28.08
CA ASN A 203 -46.57 -71.06 27.84
C ASN A 203 -45.99 -72.44 27.48
N MET A 204 -44.92 -72.50 26.69
CA MET A 204 -44.25 -73.75 26.32
C MET A 204 -43.53 -74.38 27.50
N LEU A 205 -42.88 -73.58 28.35
CA LEU A 205 -42.28 -74.05 29.61
C LEU A 205 -43.36 -74.55 30.59
N SER A 206 -44.49 -73.83 30.70
CA SER A 206 -45.64 -74.25 31.50
C SER A 206 -46.26 -75.56 30.96
N ALA A 207 -46.39 -75.68 29.64
CA ALA A 207 -46.88 -76.88 28.94
C ALA A 207 -45.85 -78.03 28.88
N MET A 208 -44.56 -77.76 29.12
CA MET A 208 -43.52 -78.76 29.38
C MET A 208 -43.39 -79.13 30.86
N ASN A 209 -44.03 -78.37 31.76
CA ASN A 209 -44.18 -78.70 33.18
C ASN A 209 -45.58 -79.23 33.61
N PRO A 210 -46.27 -80.13 32.89
CA PRO A 210 -47.47 -80.79 33.41
C PRO A 210 -47.16 -82.05 34.22
N ASN A 211 -45.88 -82.36 34.51
CA ASN A 211 -45.50 -83.60 35.22
C ASN A 211 -44.93 -83.41 36.64
N ALA A 212 -44.98 -82.20 37.21
CA ALA A 212 -44.56 -81.96 38.60
C ALA A 212 -45.71 -82.05 39.63
N GLY A 213 -46.96 -82.28 39.21
CA GLY A 213 -48.15 -82.23 40.08
C GLY A 213 -48.88 -83.56 40.31
N ASN A 214 -48.40 -84.69 39.78
CA ASN A 214 -49.08 -85.98 39.96
C ASN A 214 -48.10 -87.12 40.29
N ARG A 215 -47.49 -87.06 41.47
CA ARG A 215 -46.93 -88.23 42.16
C ARG A 215 -47.22 -88.08 43.66
N SER A 216 -48.25 -88.84 44.09
CA SER A 216 -48.52 -89.44 45.40
C SER A 216 -48.28 -88.61 46.66
#